data_AF-A0A9P1EAD6-F1
#
_entry.id   AF-A0A9P1EAD6-F1
#
_cell.length_a   1.000
_cell.length_b   1.000
_cell.length_c   1.000
_cell.angle_alpha   90.00
_cell.angle_beta   90.00
_cell.angle_gamma   90.00
#
_symmetry.space_group_name_H-M   'P 1'
#
loop_
_entity.id
_entity.type
_entity.pdbx_description
1 polymer ?
#
loop_
_entity_poly.entity_id
_entity_poly.type
_entity_poly.pdbx_seq_one_letter_code
_entity_poly.pdbx_strand_id
1 'polypeptide(L)'
;MVRVYDSMRSGRTVASIKDSWERLPHLLRIITWRTEDDLAGDLFPLEVVVVDGVPQQRGGGCGMMVLSFAEHLMLELPFILGCEYENMAKKRCEFANRLWNLKNDVE
;
A
#
# COMPACT_ATOMS: atom_id res chain seq x y z
N MET A 1 6.14 11.39 6.49
CA MET A 1 6.09 11.08 5.04
C MET A 1 5.17 9.89 4.83
N VAL A 2 4.22 10.01 3.90
CA VAL A 2 3.35 8.92 3.45
C VAL A 2 3.65 8.62 2.00
N ARG A 3 3.89 7.34 1.69
CA ARG A 3 4.16 6.86 0.35
C ARG A 3 2.91 6.22 -0.22
N VAL A 4 2.49 6.65 -1.40
CA VAL A 4 1.32 6.13 -2.10
C VAL A 4 1.77 5.36 -3.32
N TYR A 5 1.37 4.09 -3.38
CA TYR A 5 1.64 3.20 -4.50
C TYR A 5 0.37 3.07 -5.33
N ASP A 6 0.37 3.67 -6.52
CA ASP A 6 -0.71 3.51 -7.48
C ASP A 6 -0.31 2.47 -8.52
N SER A 7 -1.07 1.39 -8.58
CA SER A 7 -0.86 0.32 -9.55
C SER A 7 -1.45 0.67 -10.93
N MET A 8 -2.21 1.76 -11.06
CA MET A 8 -2.77 2.22 -12.32
C MET A 8 -1.87 3.23 -13.02
N ARG A 9 -1.57 2.95 -14.29
CA ARG A 9 -0.83 3.85 -15.19
C ARG A 9 -1.55 5.18 -15.44
N SER A 10 -2.85 5.25 -15.18
CA SER A 10 -3.68 6.44 -15.45
C SER A 10 -3.61 7.50 -14.36
N GLY A 11 -2.69 7.37 -13.40
CA GLY A 11 -2.33 8.38 -12.41
C GLY A 11 -3.52 9.17 -11.89
N ARG A 12 -4.12 8.71 -10.78
CA ARG A 12 -4.78 9.74 -9.96
C ARG A 12 -3.72 10.79 -9.70
N THR A 13 -3.98 12.01 -10.16
CA THR A 13 -3.03 13.09 -10.01
C THR A 13 -2.68 13.18 -8.53
N VAL A 14 -1.43 13.54 -8.22
CA VAL A 14 -1.02 13.82 -6.84
C VAL A 14 -2.05 14.74 -6.15
N ALA A 15 -2.68 15.65 -6.91
CA ALA A 15 -3.82 16.46 -6.48
C ALA A 15 -5.04 15.62 -6.02
N SER A 16 -5.53 14.64 -6.79
CA SER A 16 -6.65 13.79 -6.37
C SER A 16 -6.35 12.95 -5.11
N ILE A 17 -5.10 12.49 -4.97
CA ILE A 17 -4.65 11.78 -3.78
C ILE A 17 -4.54 12.77 -2.60
N LYS A 18 -3.99 13.97 -2.81
CA LYS A 18 -3.93 15.05 -1.82
C LYS A 18 -5.32 15.48 -1.37
N ASP A 19 -6.27 15.70 -2.27
CA ASP A 19 -7.68 16.02 -1.93
C ASP A 19 -8.33 14.92 -1.09
N SER A 20 -8.04 13.65 -1.40
CA SER A 20 -8.49 12.52 -0.58
C SER A 20 -7.78 12.50 0.78
N TRP A 21 -6.50 12.88 0.80
CA TRP A 21 -5.62 12.88 1.96
C TRP A 21 -5.86 14.07 2.91
N GLU A 22 -6.30 15.22 2.41
CA GLU A 22 -6.74 16.38 3.20
C GLU A 22 -8.01 16.07 4.00
N ARG A 23 -8.76 15.04 3.60
CA ARG A 23 -9.88 14.48 4.37
C ARG A 23 -9.46 13.42 5.39
N LEU A 24 -8.27 12.82 5.22
CA LEU A 24 -7.69 11.83 6.11
C LEU A 24 -7.15 12.32 7.47
N PRO A 25 -6.87 13.62 7.77
CA PRO A 25 -6.34 14.02 9.07
C PRO A 25 -7.31 13.68 10.22
N HIS A 26 -8.62 13.63 9.94
CA HIS A 26 -9.62 13.13 10.89
C HIS A 26 -9.46 11.63 11.19
N LEU A 27 -9.11 10.82 10.19
CA LEU A 27 -8.87 9.38 10.31
C LEU A 27 -7.53 9.07 10.99
N LEU A 28 -6.49 9.85 10.67
CA LEU A 28 -5.17 9.70 11.28
C LEU A 28 -5.18 10.15 12.75
N ARG A 29 -5.96 11.18 13.12
CA ARG A 29 -6.20 11.55 14.53
C ARG A 29 -6.73 10.39 15.37
N ILE A 30 -7.49 9.47 14.76
CA ILE A 30 -8.00 8.26 15.44
C ILE A 30 -6.91 7.19 15.57
N ILE A 31 -6.00 7.09 14.60
CA ILE A 31 -4.90 6.11 14.58
C ILE A 31 -3.73 6.53 15.49
N THR A 32 -3.46 7.84 15.59
CA THR A 32 -2.43 8.41 16.48
C THR A 32 -2.86 8.48 17.95
N TRP A 33 -4.01 7.92 18.31
CA TRP A 33 -4.54 7.95 19.67
C TRP A 33 -3.85 6.95 20.60
N ARG A 34 -2.52 7.07 20.73
CA ARG A 34 -1.72 6.34 21.74
C ARG A 34 -0.71 7.18 22.52
N THR A 35 -0.52 8.47 22.24
CA THR A 35 0.26 9.37 23.11
C THR A 35 -0.37 10.77 23.15
N GLU A 36 -0.89 11.17 24.31
CA GLU A 36 -1.49 12.50 24.53
C GLU A 36 -0.46 13.64 24.42
N ASP A 37 0.84 13.32 24.49
CA ASP A 37 1.93 14.30 24.48
C ASP A 37 2.26 14.90 23.10
N ASP A 38 1.75 14.33 22.00
CA ASP A 38 2.02 14.82 20.63
C ASP A 38 0.97 15.83 20.12
N LEU A 39 -0.07 16.12 20.89
CA LEU A 39 -1.23 16.92 20.44
C LEU A 39 -0.97 18.44 20.36
N ALA A 40 0.14 18.92 20.91
CA ALA A 40 0.49 20.35 20.91
C ALA A 40 1.48 20.76 19.80
N GLY A 41 2.10 19.80 19.12
CA GLY A 41 2.98 20.06 17.98
C GLY A 41 2.20 19.98 16.68
N ASP A 42 2.42 20.93 15.77
CA ASP A 42 1.94 20.87 14.38
C ASP A 42 1.95 19.42 13.88
N LEU A 43 0.78 18.92 13.46
CA LEU A 43 0.67 17.66 12.72
C LEU A 43 1.82 17.65 11.72
N PHE A 44 2.83 16.81 11.98
CA PHE A 44 4.07 16.72 11.21
C PHE A 44 3.75 16.97 9.73
N PRO A 45 4.43 17.89 9.02
CA PRO A 45 4.13 18.16 7.62
C PRO A 45 4.24 16.84 6.85
N LEU A 46 3.08 16.25 6.61
CA LEU A 46 2.99 14.87 6.23
C LEU A 46 3.12 14.83 4.72
N GLU A 47 4.36 14.84 4.25
CA GLU A 47 4.65 14.84 2.82
C GLU A 47 4.09 13.57 2.18
N VAL A 48 3.18 13.72 1.22
CA VAL A 48 2.63 12.63 0.41
C VAL A 48 3.47 12.51 -0.86
N VAL A 49 4.11 11.36 -1.02
CA VAL A 49 4.92 11.03 -2.19
C VAL A 49 4.25 9.90 -2.94
N VAL A 50 3.85 10.15 -4.20
CA VAL A 50 3.45 9.07 -5.10
C VAL A 50 4.72 8.41 -5.62
N VAL A 51 4.82 7.09 -5.45
CA VAL A 51 6.06 6.37 -5.79
C VAL A 51 6.05 6.04 -7.28
N ASP A 52 6.96 6.68 -8.01
CA ASP A 52 7.20 6.41 -9.42
C ASP A 52 8.09 5.18 -9.65
N GLY A 53 8.07 4.65 -10.88
CA GLY A 53 8.96 3.56 -11.30
C GLY A 53 8.60 2.18 -10.75
N VAL A 54 7.46 2.04 -10.05
CA VAL A 54 6.93 0.74 -9.64
C VAL A 54 6.17 0.05 -10.78
N PRO A 55 6.14 -1.29 -10.82
CA PRO A 55 5.37 -2.02 -11.83
C PRO A 55 3.91 -1.57 -11.91
N GLN A 56 3.39 -1.49 -13.14
CA GLN A 56 2.06 -0.92 -13.42
C GLN A 56 1.11 -1.98 -13.98
N GLN A 57 -0.18 -1.87 -13.65
CA GLN A 57 -1.20 -2.79 -14.12
C GLN A 57 -1.56 -2.50 -15.58
N ARG A 58 -1.83 -3.56 -16.33
CA ARG A 58 -2.26 -3.48 -17.73
C ARG A 58 -3.73 -3.89 -17.90
N GLY A 59 -4.43 -4.17 -16.80
CA GLY A 59 -5.80 -4.66 -16.76
C GLY A 59 -6.25 -4.92 -15.32
N GLY A 60 -7.16 -5.87 -15.12
CA GLY A 60 -7.58 -6.30 -13.79
C GLY A 60 -6.41 -6.90 -12.99
N GLY A 61 -6.42 -6.75 -11.65
CA GLY A 61 -5.35 -7.27 -10.80
C GLY A 61 -4.84 -6.30 -9.73
N CYS A 62 -5.44 -5.11 -9.63
CA CYS A 62 -5.10 -4.09 -8.63
C CYS A 62 -4.93 -4.67 -7.21
N GLY A 63 -5.86 -5.53 -6.77
CA GLY A 63 -5.79 -6.15 -5.44
C GLY A 63 -4.55 -7.01 -5.23
N MET A 64 -4.17 -7.83 -6.22
CA MET A 64 -2.97 -8.66 -6.09
C MET A 64 -1.68 -7.84 -6.13
N MET A 65 -1.65 -6.77 -6.93
CA MET A 65 -0.50 -5.88 -6.95
C MET A 65 -0.35 -5.10 -5.64
N VAL A 66 -1.45 -4.60 -5.07
CA VAL A 66 -1.42 -3.95 -3.75
C VAL A 66 -0.94 -4.91 -2.67
N LEU A 67 -1.41 -6.16 -2.66
CA LEU A 67 -0.93 -7.18 -1.72
C LEU A 67 0.56 -7.47 -1.92
N SER A 68 1.01 -7.58 -3.17
CA SER A 68 2.43 -7.81 -3.46
C SER A 68 3.30 -6.62 -3.05
N PHE A 69 2.86 -5.38 -3.28
CA PHE A 69 3.55 -4.18 -2.82
C PHE A 69 3.64 -4.12 -1.30
N ALA A 70 2.54 -4.43 -0.59
CA ALA A 70 2.53 -4.45 0.85
C ALA A 70 3.52 -5.48 1.42
N GLU A 71 3.52 -6.70 0.86
CA GLU A 71 4.47 -7.75 1.24
C GLU A 71 5.92 -7.33 1.02
N HIS A 72 6.25 -6.77 -0.15
CA HIS A 72 7.61 -6.33 -0.45
C HIS A 72 8.03 -5.17 0.45
N LEU A 73 7.12 -4.25 0.78
CA LEU A 73 7.38 -3.16 1.70
C LEU A 73 7.69 -3.68 3.12
N MET A 74 6.91 -4.65 3.60
CA MET A 74 7.13 -5.26 4.93
C MET A 74 8.43 -6.07 5.02
N LEU A 75 8.85 -6.67 3.90
CA LEU A 75 10.06 -7.49 3.80
C LEU A 75 11.29 -6.71 3.29
N GLU A 76 11.16 -5.40 3.07
CA GLU A 76 12.21 -4.54 2.50
C GLU A 76 12.76 -5.04 1.15
N LEU A 77 11.91 -5.65 0.34
CA LEU A 77 12.27 -6.20 -0.97
C LEU A 77 12.02 -5.19 -2.11
N PRO A 78 12.83 -5.22 -3.20
CA PRO A 78 12.61 -4.35 -4.35
C PRO A 78 11.31 -4.68 -5.11
N PHE A 79 10.44 -3.68 -5.33
CA PHE A 79 9.16 -3.88 -6.05
C PHE A 79 9.32 -4.36 -7.50
N ILE A 80 10.41 -3.96 -8.16
CA ILE A 80 10.71 -4.37 -9.54
C ILE A 80 10.82 -5.90 -9.64
N LEU A 81 11.29 -6.55 -8.59
CA LEU A 81 11.51 -7.99 -8.54
C LEU A 81 10.35 -8.67 -7.82
N GLY A 82 9.18 -8.75 -8.47
CA GLY A 82 8.09 -9.61 -7.99
C GLY A 82 6.71 -8.98 -7.98
N CYS A 83 6.59 -7.67 -8.19
CA CYS A 83 5.30 -6.98 -8.31
C CYS A 83 4.86 -6.76 -9.76
N GLU A 84 5.53 -7.36 -10.74
CA GLU A 84 5.17 -7.25 -12.16
C GLU A 84 3.78 -7.81 -12.44
N TYR A 85 3.03 -7.15 -13.32
CA TYR A 85 1.65 -7.51 -13.65
C TYR A 85 1.53 -8.96 -14.16
N GLU A 86 2.52 -9.41 -14.92
CA GLU A 86 2.63 -10.76 -15.48
C GLU A 86 2.67 -11.84 -14.40
N ASN A 87 3.15 -11.51 -13.19
CA ASN A 87 3.26 -12.46 -12.09
C ASN A 87 1.96 -12.60 -11.28
N MET A 88 0.93 -11.78 -11.54
CA MET A 88 -0.26 -11.70 -10.68
C MET A 88 -1.07 -12.99 -10.59
N ALA A 89 -1.12 -13.78 -11.67
CA ALA A 89 -1.78 -15.08 -11.65
C ALA A 89 -1.05 -16.07 -10.72
N LYS A 90 0.28 -16.15 -10.84
CA LYS A 90 1.12 -16.98 -9.98
C LYS A 90 1.02 -16.55 -8.53
N LYS A 91 1.14 -15.24 -8.27
CA LYS A 91 1.00 -14.65 -6.93
C LYS A 91 -0.35 -14.99 -6.31
N ARG A 92 -1.45 -14.94 -7.07
CA ARG A 92 -2.77 -15.31 -6.56
C ARG A 92 -2.78 -16.75 -6.01
N CYS A 93 -2.21 -17.70 -6.75
CA CYS A 93 -2.09 -19.08 -6.29
C CYS A 93 -1.20 -19.21 -5.05
N GLU A 94 -0.05 -18.53 -5.02
CA GLU A 94 0.85 -18.52 -3.85
C GLU A 94 0.16 -17.96 -2.60
N PHE A 95 -0.55 -16.84 -2.71
CA PHE A 95 -1.30 -16.26 -1.61
C PHE A 95 -2.44 -17.19 -1.14
N ALA A 96 -3.19 -17.79 -2.07
CA ALA A 96 -4.25 -18.74 -1.73
C ALA A 96 -3.71 -19.97 -0.99
N ASN A 97 -2.60 -20.55 -1.45
CA ASN A 97 -1.96 -21.69 -0.80
C ASN A 97 -1.47 -21.34 0.61
N ARG A 98 -0.86 -20.15 0.79
CA ARG A 98 -0.43 -19.69 2.10
C ARG A 98 -1.60 -19.50 3.07
N LEU A 99 -2.69 -18.90 2.62
CA LEU A 99 -3.91 -18.76 3.42
C LEU A 99 -4.53 -20.12 3.77
N TRP A 100 -4.51 -21.06 2.84
CA TRP A 100 -4.96 -22.42 3.07
C TRP A 100 -4.12 -23.11 4.15
N ASN A 101 -2.80 -23.09 4.02
CA ASN A 101 -1.91 -23.71 4.99
C ASN A 101 -2.02 -23.03 6.36
N LEU A 102 -2.03 -21.70 6.42
CA LEU A 102 -2.26 -20.96 7.68
C LEU A 102 -3.57 -21.32 8.38
N LYS A 103 -4.62 -21.69 7.63
CA LYS A 103 -5.88 -22.12 8.23
C LYS A 103 -5.81 -23.54 8.78
N ASN A 104 -5.06 -24.43 8.12
CA ASN A 104 -5.06 -25.86 8.42
C ASN A 104 -3.84 -26.30 9.27
N ASP A 105 -2.82 -25.47 9.40
CA ASP A 105 -1.63 -25.72 10.24
C ASP A 105 -1.81 -25.22 11.70
N VAL A 106 -3.01 -24.74 12.06
CA VAL A 106 -3.36 -24.24 13.41
C VAL A 106 -4.17 -25.29 14.20
N GLU A 107 -4.08 -26.57 13.80
CA GLU A 107 -4.56 -27.71 14.59
C GLU A 107 -3.44 -28.34 15.45
#